data_AF-A0A7V2JJ24-F1
#
_entry.id   AF-A0A7V2JJ24-F1
#
_cell.length_a   1.000
_cell.length_b   1.000
_cell.length_c   1.000
_cell.angle_alpha   90.00
_cell.angle_beta   90.00
_cell.angle_gamma   90.00
#
_symmetry.space_group_name_H-M   'P 1'
#
loop_
_entity.id
_entity.type
_entity.pdbx_description
1 polymer ?
#
loop_
_entity_poly.entity_id
_entity_poly.type
_entity_poly.pdbx_seq_one_letter_code
_entity_poly.pdbx_strand_id
1 'polypeptide(L)'
;MSQTASAAAAGSSRPKTEQFRFETHEGIQAAMIERMQATADDVDFSRKEAHDMYMDAHQNAETAMEQIAAINAMVKLHGLEKPKVVEIAHKPGTLESLEYMPLDELMKHADMEDLVLEGEFTIVNAVPKLGAPEVTDDNTEDEPPKLPTVSNDY
;
A
#
# COMPACT_ATOMS: atom_id res chain seq x y z
N MET A 1 -11.52 -23.96 -30.54
CA MET A 1 -11.21 -24.31 -31.95
C MET A 1 -9.70 -24.40 -32.08
N SER A 2 -9.16 -25.43 -32.75
CA SER A 2 -7.70 -25.58 -32.93
C SER A 2 -7.21 -24.75 -34.12
N GLN A 3 -5.98 -24.21 -34.05
CA GLN A 3 -5.36 -23.37 -35.09
C GLN A 3 -5.33 -24.06 -36.46
N THR A 4 -5.05 -25.37 -36.46
CA THR A 4 -5.07 -26.21 -37.67
C THR A 4 -6.47 -26.34 -38.26
N ALA A 5 -7.52 -26.37 -37.43
CA ALA A 5 -8.90 -26.45 -37.87
C ALA A 5 -9.35 -25.13 -38.51
N SER A 6 -8.92 -23.99 -37.97
CA SER A 6 -9.18 -22.67 -38.56
C SER A 6 -8.51 -22.51 -39.93
N ALA A 7 -7.26 -22.94 -40.06
CA ALA A 7 -6.54 -22.91 -41.35
C ALA A 7 -7.17 -23.84 -42.40
N ALA A 8 -7.69 -25.00 -41.98
CA ALA A 8 -8.42 -25.91 -42.87
C ALA A 8 -9.77 -25.32 -43.30
N ALA A 9 -10.51 -24.71 -42.36
CA ALA A 9 -11.79 -24.04 -42.66
C ALA A 9 -11.64 -22.84 -43.60
N ALA A 10 -10.50 -22.15 -43.54
CA ALA A 10 -10.14 -21.06 -44.47
C ALA A 10 -9.74 -21.55 -45.87
N GLY A 11 -9.72 -22.87 -46.12
CA GLY A 11 -9.42 -23.46 -47.42
C GLY A 11 -7.92 -23.68 -47.70
N SER A 12 -7.07 -23.68 -46.66
CA SER A 12 -5.64 -23.97 -46.85
C SER A 12 -5.41 -25.40 -47.30
N SER A 13 -4.59 -25.58 -48.34
CA SER A 13 -4.16 -26.89 -48.83
C SER A 13 -3.20 -27.61 -47.87
N ARG A 14 -2.56 -26.88 -46.94
CA ARG A 14 -1.61 -27.40 -45.94
C ARG A 14 -1.83 -26.73 -44.58
N PRO A 15 -2.90 -27.09 -43.87
CA PRO A 15 -3.32 -26.36 -42.66
C PRO A 15 -2.29 -26.40 -41.52
N LYS A 16 -1.53 -27.49 -41.38
CA LYS A 16 -0.48 -27.61 -40.35
C LYS A 16 0.69 -26.64 -40.57
N THR A 17 0.97 -26.26 -41.81
CA THR A 17 2.13 -25.41 -42.15
C THR A 17 1.72 -23.94 -42.24
N GLU A 18 0.52 -23.67 -42.74
CA GLU A 18 0.05 -22.31 -42.98
C GLU A 18 -0.65 -21.68 -41.76
N GLN A 19 -0.91 -22.43 -40.68
CA GLN A 19 -1.59 -21.94 -39.47
C GLN A 19 -1.05 -20.61 -38.95
N PHE A 20 0.28 -20.48 -38.86
CA PHE A 20 0.95 -19.30 -38.32
C PHE A 20 0.83 -18.08 -39.25
N ARG A 21 0.70 -18.32 -40.56
CA ARG A 21 0.58 -17.25 -41.56
C ARG A 21 -0.82 -16.63 -41.56
N PHE A 22 -1.85 -17.40 -41.18
CA PHE A 22 -3.19 -16.86 -40.97
C PHE A 22 -3.28 -16.04 -39.68
N GLU A 23 -2.62 -16.45 -38.61
CA GLU A 23 -2.62 -15.72 -37.33
C GLU A 23 -1.89 -14.37 -37.40
N THR A 24 -0.80 -14.32 -38.17
CA THR A 24 0.02 -13.12 -38.35
C THR A 24 -0.47 -12.21 -39.47
N HIS A 25 -1.51 -12.63 -40.20
CA HIS A 25 -2.04 -11.82 -41.30
C HIS A 25 -2.76 -10.59 -40.76
N GLU A 26 -2.31 -9.41 -41.17
CA GLU A 26 -2.81 -8.11 -40.66
C GLU A 26 -4.33 -7.97 -40.80
N GLY A 27 -4.90 -8.41 -41.93
CA GLY A 27 -6.37 -8.36 -42.12
C GLY A 27 -7.17 -9.26 -41.17
N ILE A 28 -6.60 -10.37 -40.71
CA ILE A 28 -7.28 -11.28 -39.75
C ILE A 28 -7.17 -10.70 -38.34
N GLN A 29 -6.02 -10.13 -37.99
CA GLN A 29 -5.84 -9.43 -36.71
C GLN A 29 -6.75 -8.20 -36.61
N ALA A 30 -6.84 -7.40 -37.68
CA ALA A 30 -7.73 -6.24 -37.72
C ALA A 30 -9.20 -6.65 -37.52
N ALA A 31 -9.67 -7.68 -38.23
CA ALA A 31 -11.03 -8.20 -38.07
C ALA A 31 -11.28 -8.80 -36.67
N MET A 32 -10.26 -9.43 -36.06
CA MET A 32 -10.34 -9.93 -34.69
C MET A 32 -10.47 -8.78 -33.69
N ILE A 33 -9.66 -7.73 -33.83
CA ILE A 33 -9.72 -6.55 -32.96
C ILE A 33 -11.08 -5.83 -33.11
N GLU A 34 -11.56 -5.66 -34.34
CA GLU A 34 -12.87 -5.06 -34.62
C GLU A 34 -14.00 -5.86 -33.95
N ARG A 35 -13.96 -7.19 -34.04
CA ARG A 35 -14.93 -8.06 -33.37
C ARG A 35 -14.81 -7.98 -31.86
N MET A 36 -13.60 -7.94 -31.32
CA MET A 36 -13.38 -7.79 -29.87
C MET A 36 -13.91 -6.46 -29.37
N GLN A 37 -13.72 -5.37 -30.11
CA GLN A 37 -14.28 -4.05 -29.80
C GLN A 37 -15.81 -4.04 -29.86
N ALA A 38 -16.39 -4.65 -30.90
CA ALA A 38 -17.85 -4.76 -31.01
C ALA A 38 -18.49 -5.58 -29.87
N THR A 39 -17.76 -6.55 -29.31
CA THR A 39 -18.21 -7.33 -28.15
C THR A 39 -17.77 -6.73 -26.81
N ALA A 40 -16.91 -5.72 -26.80
CA ALA A 40 -16.39 -5.15 -25.55
C ALA A 40 -17.53 -4.49 -24.77
N ASP A 41 -18.40 -3.76 -25.47
CA ASP A 41 -19.58 -3.11 -24.90
C ASP A 41 -20.60 -4.13 -24.35
N ASP A 42 -20.67 -5.34 -24.93
CA ASP A 42 -21.51 -6.44 -24.43
C ASP A 42 -20.92 -7.13 -23.19
N VAL A 43 -19.63 -6.91 -22.89
CA VAL A 43 -18.89 -7.54 -21.77
C VAL A 43 -18.54 -6.49 -20.71
N ASP A 44 -19.26 -5.37 -20.68
CA ASP A 44 -19.09 -4.32 -19.67
C ASP A 44 -19.49 -4.83 -18.28
N PHE A 45 -18.51 -5.39 -17.56
CA PHE A 45 -18.72 -5.96 -16.23
C PHE A 45 -18.67 -4.86 -15.17
N SER A 46 -19.84 -4.47 -14.68
CA SER A 46 -19.93 -3.40 -13.69
C SER A 46 -19.57 -3.87 -12.29
N ARG A 47 -19.11 -2.94 -11.43
CA ARG A 47 -18.86 -3.23 -10.01
C ARG A 47 -20.13 -3.72 -9.29
N LYS A 48 -21.31 -3.22 -9.69
CA LYS A 48 -22.59 -3.63 -9.11
C LYS A 48 -22.92 -5.08 -9.49
N GLU A 49 -22.74 -5.42 -10.75
CA GLU A 49 -22.95 -6.79 -11.25
C GLU A 49 -21.99 -7.79 -10.59
N ALA A 50 -20.73 -7.39 -10.39
CA ALA A 50 -19.77 -8.18 -9.60
C ALA A 50 -20.24 -8.42 -8.15
N HIS A 51 -20.79 -7.38 -7.51
CA HIS A 51 -21.33 -7.49 -6.16
C HIS A 51 -22.50 -8.47 -6.10
N ASP A 52 -23.46 -8.33 -7.01
CA ASP A 52 -24.64 -9.21 -7.09
C ASP A 52 -24.20 -10.67 -7.35
N MET A 53 -23.26 -10.89 -8.27
CA MET A 53 -22.72 -12.22 -8.56
C MET A 53 -22.00 -12.86 -7.37
N TYR A 54 -21.21 -12.10 -6.61
CA TYR A 54 -20.55 -12.62 -5.40
C TYR A 54 -21.53 -12.86 -4.24
N MET A 55 -22.61 -12.09 -4.14
CA MET A 55 -23.69 -12.36 -3.19
C MET A 55 -24.41 -13.66 -3.52
N ASP A 56 -24.70 -13.90 -4.80
CA ASP A 56 -25.30 -15.16 -5.26
C ASP A 56 -24.36 -16.34 -5.03
N ALA A 57 -23.06 -16.17 -5.29
CA ALA A 57 -22.06 -17.19 -5.00
C ALA A 57 -21.97 -17.51 -3.51
N HIS A 58 -22.06 -16.50 -2.64
CA HIS A 58 -22.08 -16.71 -1.19
C HIS A 58 -23.34 -17.47 -0.73
N GLN A 59 -24.50 -17.16 -1.28
CA GLN A 59 -25.76 -17.82 -0.94
C GLN A 59 -25.80 -19.29 -1.40
N ASN A 60 -25.19 -19.60 -2.53
CA ASN A 60 -25.18 -20.95 -3.12
C ASN A 60 -23.93 -21.77 -2.76
N ALA A 61 -23.00 -21.24 -1.97
CA ALA A 61 -21.80 -21.94 -1.56
C ALA A 61 -22.14 -23.17 -0.69
N GLU A 62 -21.57 -24.31 -1.05
CA GLU A 62 -21.81 -25.58 -0.34
C GLU A 62 -20.86 -25.74 0.85
N THR A 63 -19.68 -25.11 0.76
CA THR A 63 -18.64 -25.23 1.78
C THR A 63 -18.27 -23.88 2.41
N ALA A 64 -17.81 -23.93 3.66
CA ALA A 64 -17.35 -22.72 4.37
C ALA A 64 -16.17 -22.05 3.65
N MET A 65 -15.33 -22.81 2.93
CA MET A 65 -14.22 -22.26 2.16
C MET A 65 -14.69 -21.43 0.97
N GLU A 66 -15.75 -21.86 0.28
CA GLU A 66 -16.36 -21.10 -0.82
C GLU A 66 -17.03 -19.83 -0.32
N GLN A 67 -17.71 -19.87 0.83
CA GLN A 67 -18.27 -18.68 1.47
C GLN A 67 -17.18 -17.67 1.83
N ILE A 68 -16.08 -18.13 2.44
CA ILE A 68 -14.92 -17.27 2.76
C ILE A 68 -14.30 -16.69 1.49
N ALA A 69 -14.20 -17.47 0.41
CA ALA A 69 -13.69 -16.98 -0.87
C ALA A 69 -14.57 -15.87 -1.46
N ALA A 70 -15.90 -16.04 -1.43
CA ALA A 70 -16.85 -15.03 -1.89
C ALA A 70 -16.76 -13.74 -1.05
N ILE A 71 -16.68 -13.87 0.28
CA ILE A 71 -16.52 -12.71 1.18
C ILE A 71 -15.20 -11.98 0.92
N ASN A 72 -14.08 -12.72 0.80
CA ASN A 72 -12.79 -12.11 0.49
C ASN A 72 -12.79 -11.39 -0.87
N ALA A 73 -13.49 -11.93 -1.87
CA ALA A 73 -13.66 -11.28 -3.15
C ALA A 73 -14.49 -9.98 -3.03
N MET A 74 -15.54 -9.96 -2.21
CA MET A 74 -16.31 -8.74 -1.92
C MET A 74 -15.48 -7.67 -1.19
N VAL A 75 -14.71 -8.07 -0.18
CA VAL A 75 -13.79 -7.17 0.56
C VAL A 75 -12.79 -6.52 -0.40
N LYS A 76 -12.26 -7.29 -1.35
CA LYS A 76 -11.38 -6.79 -2.42
C LYS A 76 -12.10 -5.83 -3.37
N LEU A 77 -13.30 -6.19 -3.82
CA LEU A 77 -14.11 -5.38 -4.74
C LEU A 77 -14.41 -3.97 -4.15
N HIS A 78 -14.62 -3.89 -2.84
CA HIS A 78 -14.87 -2.64 -2.13
C HIS A 78 -13.59 -1.93 -1.64
N GLY A 79 -12.41 -2.52 -1.86
CA GLY A 79 -11.13 -1.92 -1.46
C GLY A 79 -10.91 -1.91 0.06
N LEU A 80 -11.55 -2.82 0.79
CA LEU A 80 -11.46 -2.92 2.26
C LEU A 80 -10.27 -3.77 2.72
N GLU A 81 -9.59 -4.47 1.81
CA GLU A 81 -8.52 -5.43 2.14
C GLU A 81 -7.24 -4.77 2.68
N LYS A 82 -6.91 -3.54 2.23
CA LYS A 82 -5.68 -2.86 2.65
C LYS A 82 -5.99 -1.48 3.23
N PRO A 83 -5.40 -1.12 4.39
CA PRO A 83 -5.47 0.24 4.89
C PRO A 83 -4.82 1.17 3.86
N LYS A 84 -5.42 2.35 3.64
CA LYS A 84 -4.87 3.36 2.75
C LYS A 84 -3.52 3.82 3.30
N VAL A 85 -2.43 3.31 2.72
CA VAL A 85 -1.07 3.74 3.08
C VAL A 85 -0.90 5.15 2.53
N VAL A 86 -0.98 6.14 3.41
CA VAL A 86 -0.63 7.52 3.08
C VAL A 86 0.86 7.64 3.28
N GLU A 87 1.63 7.59 2.18
CA GLU A 87 3.05 7.89 2.23
C GLU A 87 3.21 9.40 2.46
N ILE A 88 3.54 9.78 3.70
CA ILE A 88 3.94 11.15 4.01
C ILE A 88 5.36 11.31 3.47
N ALA A 89 5.49 11.93 2.30
CA ALA A 89 6.77 12.27 1.71
C ALA A 89 7.45 13.36 2.55
N HIS A 90 8.20 12.97 3.57
CA HIS A 90 9.18 13.86 4.20
C HIS A 90 10.31 14.10 3.20
N LYS A 91 10.48 15.34 2.72
CA LYS A 91 11.66 15.72 1.92
C LYS A 91 12.89 15.59 2.81
N PRO A 92 13.81 14.63 2.57
CA PRO A 92 15.03 14.51 3.35
C PRO A 92 16.00 15.58 2.84
N GLY A 93 15.89 16.79 3.41
CA GLY A 93 16.79 17.88 3.04
C GLY A 93 16.70 19.11 3.93
N THR A 94 15.73 19.20 4.83
CA THR A 94 15.51 20.45 5.60
C THR A 94 16.31 20.53 6.89
N LEU A 95 16.76 19.43 7.52
CA LEU A 95 17.49 19.57 8.80
C LEU A 95 18.86 20.23 8.62
N GLU A 96 19.67 19.77 7.66
CA GLU A 96 20.95 20.43 7.34
C GLU A 96 20.73 21.79 6.65
N SER A 97 19.65 21.95 5.88
CA SER A 97 19.36 23.22 5.20
C SER A 97 18.83 24.32 6.13
N LEU A 98 18.24 23.97 7.28
CA LEU A 98 17.80 24.93 8.30
C LEU A 98 19.01 25.55 9.03
N GLU A 99 20.08 24.80 9.27
CA GLU A 99 21.25 25.31 10.01
C GLU A 99 22.00 26.43 9.25
N TYR A 100 21.95 26.41 7.91
CA TYR A 100 22.61 27.41 7.05
C TYR A 100 21.65 28.47 6.48
N MET A 101 20.36 28.42 6.84
CA MET A 101 19.38 29.39 6.38
C MET A 101 19.52 30.69 7.20
N PRO A 102 19.43 31.88 6.56
CA PRO A 102 19.47 33.15 7.31
C PRO A 102 18.31 33.22 8.31
N LEU A 103 18.57 33.83 9.47
CA LEU A 103 17.64 33.89 10.61
C LEU A 103 16.25 34.42 10.22
N ASP A 104 16.20 35.40 9.32
CA ASP A 104 14.94 35.98 8.85
C ASP A 104 14.06 34.92 8.15
N GLU A 105 14.64 34.07 7.31
CA GLU A 105 13.92 32.99 6.60
C GLU A 105 13.54 31.84 7.54
N LEU A 106 14.37 31.56 8.56
CA LEU A 106 14.03 30.62 9.62
C LEU A 106 12.83 31.08 10.44
N MET A 107 12.76 32.37 10.77
CA MET A 107 11.64 32.95 11.50
C MET A 107 10.35 32.88 10.68
N LYS A 108 10.40 33.05 9.35
CA LYS A 108 9.23 32.83 8.48
C LYS A 108 8.78 31.39 8.46
N HIS A 109 9.71 30.44 8.37
CA HIS A 109 9.40 29.02 8.37
C HIS A 109 8.85 28.52 9.72
N ALA A 110 9.24 29.18 10.81
CA ALA A 110 8.75 28.89 12.16
C ALA A 110 7.47 29.67 12.54
N ASP A 111 6.91 30.47 11.61
CA ASP A 111 5.72 31.31 11.82
C ASP A 111 5.87 32.28 13.02
N MET A 112 7.10 32.75 13.25
CA MET A 112 7.49 33.63 14.38
C MET A 112 7.59 35.11 13.99
N GLU A 113 6.96 35.53 12.89
CA GLU A 113 7.08 36.90 12.35
C GLU A 113 6.56 37.98 13.33
N ASP A 114 5.68 37.62 14.28
CA ASP A 114 5.05 38.57 15.22
C ASP A 114 5.61 38.56 16.66
N LEU A 115 6.57 37.69 16.98
CA LEU A 115 7.17 37.62 18.32
C LEU A 115 8.44 38.46 18.43
N VAL A 116 8.32 39.77 18.18
CA VAL A 116 9.29 40.71 18.73
C VAL A 116 9.07 40.72 20.24
N LEU A 117 9.85 39.93 20.98
CA LEU A 117 9.93 40.02 22.43
C LEU A 117 10.63 41.32 22.80
N GLU A 118 9.92 42.44 22.72
CA GLU A 118 10.29 43.69 23.37
C GLU A 118 10.08 43.53 24.87
N GLY A 119 11.05 42.88 25.53
CA GLY A 119 11.11 42.78 26.97
C GLY A 119 12.49 43.20 27.46
N GLU A 120 12.55 44.16 28.39
CA GLU A 120 13.78 44.45 29.11
C GLU A 120 14.18 43.20 29.91
N PHE A 121 15.24 42.52 29.49
CA PHE A 121 15.78 41.38 30.22
C PHE A 121 16.60 41.87 31.41
N THR A 122 16.08 41.71 32.62
CA THR A 122 16.91 41.81 33.82
C THR A 122 17.60 40.47 34.06
N ILE A 123 18.93 40.46 33.97
CA ILE A 123 19.75 39.30 34.36
C ILE A 123 19.63 39.15 35.88
N VAL A 124 18.81 38.20 36.33
CA VAL A 124 18.86 37.76 37.72
C VAL A 124 20.04 36.81 37.83
N ASN A 125 21.18 37.30 38.32
CA ASN A 125 22.28 36.45 38.79
C ASN A 125 21.84 35.72 40.06
N ALA A 126 20.97 34.73 39.92
CA ALA A 126 20.67 33.79 40.97
C ALA A 126 21.85 32.81 41.04
N VAL A 127 22.82 33.11 41.90
CA VAL A 127 23.76 32.10 42.39
C VAL A 127 22.92 31.04 43.09
N PRO A 128 22.81 29.79 42.58
CA PRO A 128 22.08 28.77 43.29
C PRO A 128 22.83 28.50 44.60
N LYS A 129 22.20 28.84 45.73
CA LYS A 129 22.70 28.45 47.05
C LYS A 129 22.63 26.94 47.13
N LEU A 130 23.79 26.32 46.96
CA LEU A 130 24.06 24.91 47.18
C LEU A 130 23.61 24.55 48.62
N GLY A 131 22.51 23.83 48.72
CA GLY A 131 22.02 23.24 49.97
C GLY A 131 21.81 21.75 49.76
N ALA A 132 22.86 20.97 49.92
CA ALA A 132 22.78 19.54 50.24
C ALA A 132 23.10 19.37 51.74
N PRO A 133 22.76 18.26 52.42
CA PRO A 133 22.11 17.03 51.97
C PRO A 133 20.99 16.51 52.93
N GLU A 134 20.11 15.61 52.47
CA GLU A 134 19.60 14.53 53.33
C GLU A 134 19.81 13.20 52.61
N VAL A 135 20.65 12.38 53.24
CA VAL A 135 21.01 11.03 52.84
C VAL A 135 19.94 10.10 53.42
N THR A 136 19.24 9.38 52.56
CA THR A 136 18.58 8.13 52.94
C THR A 136 19.13 7.04 52.04
N ASP A 137 20.07 6.29 52.58
CA ASP A 137 20.59 5.06 51.99
C ASP A 137 19.48 4.00 52.00
N ASP A 138 19.07 3.51 50.84
CA ASP A 138 18.45 2.19 50.75
C ASP A 138 18.97 1.50 49.49
N ASN A 139 20.08 0.78 49.67
CA ASN A 139 20.67 -0.12 48.69
C ASN A 139 19.81 -1.39 48.63
N THR A 140 19.18 -1.68 47.49
CA THR A 140 19.02 -3.07 47.07
C THR A 140 19.09 -3.16 45.55
N GLU A 141 20.08 -3.92 45.09
CA GLU A 141 20.42 -4.18 43.70
C GLU A 141 19.27 -4.96 43.02
N ASP A 142 18.59 -4.35 42.06
CA ASP A 142 17.65 -5.06 41.19
C ASP A 142 18.44 -5.86 40.14
N GLU A 143 18.66 -7.13 40.43
CA GLU A 143 19.25 -8.14 39.55
C GLU A 143 18.38 -8.30 38.29
N PRO A 144 18.95 -8.35 37.06
CA PRO A 144 18.16 -8.46 35.84
C PRO A 144 17.40 -9.80 35.75
N PRO A 145 16.22 -9.83 35.10
CA PRO A 145 15.30 -10.97 35.13
C PRO A 145 15.87 -12.23 34.45
N LYS A 146 15.77 -13.38 35.12
CA LYS A 146 16.21 -14.70 34.62
C LYS A 146 15.33 -15.18 33.46
N LEU A 147 15.98 -15.63 32.38
CA LEU A 147 15.36 -16.24 31.20
C LEU A 147 14.84 -17.66 31.51
N PRO A 148 13.73 -18.11 30.89
CA PRO A 148 13.16 -19.44 31.13
C PRO A 148 14.00 -20.55 30.47
N THR A 149 14.42 -21.54 31.26
CA THR A 149 15.05 -22.77 30.74
C THR A 149 13.99 -23.80 30.37
N VAL A 150 14.02 -24.22 29.10
CA VAL A 150 13.17 -25.28 28.54
C VAL A 150 13.59 -26.64 29.13
N SER A 151 12.66 -27.31 29.80
CA SER A 151 12.79 -28.69 30.27
C SER A 151 12.77 -29.64 29.08
N ASN A 152 13.88 -30.34 28.83
CA ASN A 152 13.99 -31.37 27.82
C ASN A 152 14.10 -32.72 28.55
N ASP A 153 12.96 -33.31 28.88
CA ASP A 153 12.89 -34.68 29.36
C ASP A 153 12.55 -35.62 28.19
N TYR A 154 13.26 -36.75 28.19
CA TYR A 154 13.29 -37.84 27.20
C TYR A 154 11.93 -38.44 26.83
#